data_AF-A0A7S1U0M5-F1
#
_entry.id   AF-A0A7S1U0M5-F1
#
_cell.length_a   1.000
_cell.length_b   1.000
_cell.length_c   1.000
_cell.angle_alpha   90.00
_cell.angle_beta   90.00
_cell.angle_gamma   90.00
#
_symmetry.space_group_name_H-M   'P 1'
#
loop_
_entity.id
_entity.type
_entity.pdbx_description
1 polymer ?
#
loop_
_entity_poly.entity_id
_entity_poly.type
_entity_poly.pdbx_seq_one_letter_code
_entity_poly.pdbx_strand_id
1 'polypeptide(L)'
;FRAILSKLRLRLGLRLRRRVRPGLRLNMSSADAKPAAAPALKPLTEADCGIRGYANLAAGFRGLVKHRYSDFMVNEVTLGGEVVRLTELLNGNEEANPKPKPSEDAGASAAAATAAAAAERLKAAHDEVREALKDAAWT
;
A
#
# COMPACT_ATOMS: atom_id res chain seq x y z
N PHE A 1 28.28 49.83 44.37
CA PHE A 1 29.30 49.07 45.10
C PHE A 1 29.29 47.63 44.59
N ARG A 2 29.85 47.33 43.41
CA ARG A 2 31.30 47.08 43.20
C ARG A 2 31.93 46.37 44.40
N ALA A 3 32.12 45.05 44.22
CA ALA A 3 33.19 44.23 44.77
C ALA A 3 33.32 44.08 46.30
N ILE A 4 32.88 42.93 46.79
CA ILE A 4 33.57 42.20 47.86
C ILE A 4 33.76 40.78 47.29
N LEU A 5 34.88 40.54 46.60
CA LEU A 5 36.00 39.74 47.10
C LEU A 5 35.53 38.32 47.51
N SER A 6 35.57 37.36 46.59
CA SER A 6 36.76 36.51 46.34
C SER A 6 37.25 35.77 47.58
N LYS A 7 37.23 34.43 47.56
CA LYS A 7 38.41 33.54 47.75
C LYS A 7 37.98 32.11 48.14
N LEU A 8 38.85 31.18 47.73
CA LEU A 8 38.91 29.74 48.04
C LEU A 8 37.95 28.83 47.23
N ARG A 9 38.33 28.33 46.04
CA ARG A 9 39.43 27.40 45.68
C ARG A 9 39.14 25.95 46.09
N LEU A 10 39.14 25.09 45.05
CA LEU A 10 39.37 23.64 44.98
C LEU A 10 38.19 22.68 44.87
N ARG A 11 38.34 21.80 43.86
CA ARG A 11 37.88 20.40 43.76
C ARG A 11 36.39 20.25 43.42
N LEU A 12 35.96 19.70 42.29
CA LEU A 12 36.47 18.52 41.59
C LEU A 12 36.02 18.59 40.12
N GLY A 13 36.96 18.47 39.18
CA GLY A 13 36.63 18.25 37.79
C GLY A 13 36.22 16.79 37.56
N LEU A 14 34.99 16.57 37.12
CA LEU A 14 34.61 15.34 36.41
C LEU A 14 33.91 15.73 35.11
N ARG A 15 34.70 16.06 34.10
CA ARG A 15 34.25 15.96 32.71
C ARG A 15 34.17 14.47 32.39
N LEU A 16 32.96 13.91 32.34
CA LEU A 16 32.75 12.60 31.75
C LEU A 16 33.13 12.66 30.26
N ARG A 17 34.39 12.34 29.96
CA ARG A 17 34.81 12.00 28.61
C ARG A 17 34.16 10.65 28.29
N ARG A 18 33.07 10.66 27.52
CA ARG A 18 32.60 9.46 26.82
C ARG A 18 33.77 8.99 25.94
N ARG A 19 34.46 7.93 26.38
CA ARG A 19 35.39 7.19 25.54
C ARG A 19 34.56 6.52 24.45
N VAL A 20 34.59 7.08 23.25
CA VAL A 20 34.34 6.29 22.05
C VAL A 20 35.50 5.32 21.96
N ARG A 21 35.23 4.01 22.10
CA ARG A 21 36.23 2.97 21.81
C ARG A 21 36.37 2.90 20.29
N PRO A 22 37.51 3.27 19.68
CA PRO A 22 37.72 3.04 18.26
C PRO A 22 38.37 1.67 18.12
N GLY A 23 37.60 0.66 17.71
CA GLY A 23 38.21 -0.66 17.52
C GLY A 23 37.22 -1.81 17.58
N LEU A 24 36.35 -1.90 16.59
CA LEU A 24 35.91 -3.19 16.08
C LEU A 24 35.85 -3.06 14.55
N ARG A 25 36.99 -3.30 13.90
CA ARG A 25 37.01 -3.60 12.46
C ARG A 25 36.54 -5.04 12.32
N LEU A 26 35.33 -5.24 11.82
CA LEU A 26 34.91 -6.54 11.32
C LEU A 26 35.61 -6.77 9.97
N ASN A 27 36.65 -7.59 9.97
CA ASN A 27 37.16 -8.17 8.74
C ASN A 27 36.16 -9.21 8.24
N MET A 28 35.40 -8.87 7.20
CA MET A 28 34.64 -9.84 6.40
C MET A 28 35.36 -10.00 5.06
N SER A 29 36.51 -10.68 5.07
CA SER A 29 37.08 -11.24 3.84
C SER A 29 36.45 -12.61 3.62
N SER A 30 35.28 -12.64 3.00
CA SER A 30 34.79 -13.84 2.34
C SER A 30 34.71 -13.54 0.86
N ALA A 31 35.79 -13.92 0.18
CA ALA A 31 35.88 -14.36 -1.20
C ALA A 31 35.13 -13.57 -2.27
N ASP A 32 35.86 -13.22 -3.32
CA ASP A 32 35.40 -12.87 -4.66
C ASP A 32 34.56 -14.00 -5.32
N ALA A 33 33.47 -14.41 -4.69
CA ALA A 33 32.42 -15.17 -5.34
C ALA A 33 31.60 -14.18 -6.16
N LYS A 34 31.93 -14.06 -7.44
CA LYS A 34 31.04 -13.48 -8.46
C LYS A 34 29.64 -14.06 -8.20
N PRO A 35 28.62 -13.23 -7.89
CA PRO A 35 27.30 -13.77 -7.62
C PRO A 35 26.92 -14.61 -8.82
N ALA A 36 26.65 -15.90 -8.58
CA ALA A 36 26.14 -16.81 -9.60
C ALA A 36 24.98 -16.09 -10.26
N ALA A 37 25.11 -15.82 -11.56
CA ALA A 37 24.15 -15.04 -12.31
C ALA A 37 22.77 -15.66 -12.09
N ALA A 38 21.90 -14.93 -11.37
CA ALA A 38 20.54 -15.35 -11.19
C ALA A 38 19.96 -15.65 -12.58
N PRO A 39 19.20 -16.75 -12.76
CA PRO A 39 18.65 -17.10 -14.06
C PRO A 39 17.84 -15.90 -14.57
N ALA A 40 18.24 -15.36 -15.71
CA ALA A 40 17.54 -14.26 -16.34
C ALA A 40 16.10 -14.72 -16.63
N LEU A 41 15.13 -14.18 -15.89
CA LEU A 41 13.73 -14.47 -16.12
C LEU A 41 13.36 -13.95 -17.50
N LYS A 42 12.84 -14.83 -18.36
CA LYS A 42 12.33 -14.45 -19.67
C LYS A 42 11.17 -13.46 -19.45
N PRO A 43 11.20 -12.27 -20.07
CA PRO A 43 10.08 -11.33 -19.98
C PRO A 43 8.86 -11.94 -20.66
N LEU A 44 7.69 -11.77 -20.03
CA LEU A 44 6.42 -12.22 -20.57
C LEU A 44 6.07 -11.42 -21.82
N THR A 45 5.67 -12.11 -22.90
CA THR A 45 5.23 -11.46 -24.14
C THR A 45 3.71 -11.51 -24.27
N GLU A 46 3.13 -10.62 -25.07
CA GLU A 46 1.69 -10.61 -25.38
C GLU A 46 1.19 -11.96 -25.92
N ALA A 47 2.02 -12.64 -26.71
CA ALA A 47 1.72 -13.95 -27.28
C ALA A 47 1.64 -15.06 -26.22
N ASP A 48 2.39 -14.94 -25.13
CA ASP A 48 2.33 -15.86 -23.98
C ASP A 48 1.01 -15.68 -23.19
N CYS A 49 0.37 -14.50 -23.30
CA CYS A 49 -0.94 -14.20 -22.72
C CYS A 49 -2.12 -14.39 -23.68
N GLY A 50 -1.88 -14.93 -24.89
CA GLY A 50 -2.92 -15.18 -25.90
C GLY A 50 -3.35 -13.96 -26.73
N ILE A 51 -2.66 -12.82 -26.64
CA ILE A 51 -2.96 -11.63 -27.43
C ILE A 51 -2.17 -11.69 -28.75
N ARG A 52 -2.85 -11.91 -29.88
CA ARG A 52 -2.19 -12.18 -31.19
C ARG A 52 -2.76 -11.44 -32.39
N GLY A 53 -3.98 -10.91 -32.30
CA GLY A 53 -4.69 -10.31 -33.43
C GLY A 53 -4.68 -8.79 -33.40
N TYR A 54 -4.83 -8.18 -34.58
CA TYR A 54 -5.08 -6.75 -34.74
C TYR A 54 -6.47 -6.52 -35.33
N ALA A 55 -7.10 -5.40 -35.00
CA ALA A 55 -8.41 -5.04 -35.54
C ALA A 55 -8.35 -4.55 -37.00
N ASN A 56 -7.18 -4.12 -37.49
CA ASN A 56 -6.98 -3.63 -38.85
C ASN A 56 -5.64 -4.11 -39.43
N LEU A 57 -5.42 -3.82 -40.72
CA LEU A 57 -4.22 -4.21 -41.49
C LEU A 57 -3.28 -3.03 -41.76
N ALA A 58 -3.43 -1.91 -41.03
CA ALA A 58 -2.58 -0.75 -41.22
C ALA A 58 -1.14 -1.05 -40.78
N ALA A 59 -0.16 -0.41 -41.43
CA ALA A 59 1.23 -0.56 -41.04
C ALA A 59 1.46 0.01 -39.61
N GLY A 60 2.13 -0.77 -38.77
CA GLY A 60 2.49 -0.35 -37.42
C GLY A 60 3.62 0.69 -37.40
N PHE A 61 3.73 1.41 -36.30
CA PHE A 61 4.82 2.35 -36.03
C PHE A 61 5.32 2.17 -34.59
N ARG A 62 6.50 2.72 -34.29
CA ARG A 62 7.06 2.71 -32.92
C ARG A 62 6.72 4.00 -32.21
N GLY A 63 6.29 3.89 -30.96
CA GLY A 63 6.02 5.03 -30.08
C GLY A 63 6.44 4.71 -28.65
N LEU A 64 6.70 5.77 -27.87
CA LEU A 64 6.90 5.66 -26.42
C LEU A 64 5.56 5.88 -25.73
N VAL A 65 5.15 4.93 -24.91
CA VAL A 65 3.89 4.99 -24.14
C VAL A 65 4.23 5.10 -22.66
N LYS A 66 3.47 5.91 -21.91
CA LYS A 66 3.68 6.15 -20.46
C LYS A 66 5.07 6.73 -20.11
N HIS A 67 5.59 7.68 -20.89
CA HIS A 67 6.88 8.33 -20.62
C HIS A 67 6.83 9.28 -19.41
N ARG A 68 5.73 10.03 -19.25
CA ARG A 68 5.39 10.78 -18.02
C ARG A 68 4.05 10.29 -17.50
N TYR A 69 3.84 10.40 -16.19
CA TYR A 69 2.55 10.08 -15.57
C TYR A 69 1.38 10.85 -16.21
N SER A 70 1.61 12.10 -16.59
CA SER A 70 0.61 12.94 -17.26
C SER A 70 0.27 12.50 -18.68
N ASP A 71 1.09 11.66 -19.32
CA ASP A 71 0.84 11.21 -20.70
C ASP A 71 -0.26 10.14 -20.76
N PHE A 72 -0.66 9.55 -19.63
CA PHE A 72 -1.72 8.54 -19.55
C PHE A 72 -2.60 8.74 -18.30
N MET A 73 -3.68 9.50 -18.45
CA MET A 73 -4.67 9.75 -17.40
C MET A 73 -5.92 8.89 -17.62
N VAL A 74 -6.48 8.33 -16.55
CA VAL A 74 -7.67 7.48 -16.59
C VAL A 74 -8.74 8.09 -15.68
N ASN A 75 -9.98 8.16 -16.17
CA ASN A 75 -11.16 8.47 -15.36
C ASN A 75 -12.15 7.31 -15.47
N GLU A 76 -12.67 6.88 -14.34
CA GLU A 76 -13.69 5.83 -14.31
C GLU A 76 -15.04 6.38 -14.79
N VAL A 77 -15.81 5.50 -15.45
CA VAL A 77 -17.21 5.77 -15.81
C VAL A 77 -18.08 4.83 -14.99
N THR A 78 -18.98 5.40 -14.20
CA THR A 78 -19.89 4.62 -13.34
C THR A 78 -20.91 3.84 -14.18
N LEU A 79 -21.62 2.89 -13.57
CA LEU A 79 -22.73 2.17 -14.21
C LEU A 79 -23.87 3.13 -14.66
N GLY A 80 -23.97 4.31 -14.05
CA GLY A 80 -24.89 5.37 -14.46
C GLY A 80 -24.40 6.22 -15.63
N GLY A 81 -23.22 5.93 -16.18
CA GLY A 81 -22.61 6.69 -17.27
C GLY A 81 -21.93 7.99 -16.83
N GLU A 82 -21.79 8.25 -15.54
CA GLU A 82 -21.11 9.44 -15.03
C GLU A 82 -19.59 9.25 -15.02
N VAL A 83 -18.85 10.25 -15.51
CA VAL A 83 -17.38 10.26 -15.45
C VAL A 83 -16.92 10.83 -14.11
N VAL A 84 -16.24 10.02 -13.31
CA VAL A 84 -15.72 10.42 -12.00
C VAL A 84 -14.63 11.49 -12.17
N ARG A 85 -14.77 12.63 -11.49
CA ARG A 85 -13.79 13.71 -11.47
C ARG A 85 -13.63 14.26 -10.06
N LEU A 86 -12.41 14.69 -9.73
CA LEU A 86 -12.17 15.47 -8.53
C LEU A 86 -12.85 16.84 -8.69
N THR A 87 -13.84 17.13 -7.86
CA THR A 87 -14.59 18.40 -7.89
C THR A 87 -14.00 19.43 -6.94
N GLU A 88 -13.60 19.00 -5.74
CA GLU A 88 -13.16 19.89 -4.66
C GLU A 88 -12.01 19.28 -3.86
N LEU A 89 -11.13 20.16 -3.39
CA LEU A 89 -10.04 19.85 -2.48
C LEU A 89 -10.35 20.52 -1.14
N LEU A 90 -10.93 19.75 -0.22
CA LEU A 90 -11.20 20.24 1.13
C LEU A 90 -9.90 20.22 1.93
N ASN A 91 -9.50 21.38 2.46
CA ASN A 91 -8.44 21.46 3.46
C ASN A 91 -9.03 20.93 4.77
N GLY A 92 -8.40 19.94 5.39
CA GLY A 92 -8.91 19.17 6.54
C GLY A 92 -9.12 19.94 7.86
N ASN A 93 -9.63 21.17 7.81
CA ASN A 93 -9.97 22.01 8.95
C ASN A 93 -11.48 22.04 9.25
N GLU A 94 -12.26 21.11 8.70
CA GLU A 94 -13.62 20.86 9.16
C GLU A 94 -13.72 19.43 9.68
N GLU A 95 -14.02 19.33 10.98
CA GLU A 95 -14.38 18.08 11.63
C GLU A 95 -15.52 17.43 10.85
N ALA A 96 -15.29 16.21 10.39
CA ALA A 96 -16.32 15.38 9.82
C ALA A 96 -17.42 15.10 10.86
N ASN A 97 -18.54 15.82 10.83
CA ASN A 97 -19.90 15.26 10.98
C ASN A 97 -21.02 16.33 10.89
N PRO A 98 -22.23 16.02 10.39
CA PRO A 98 -23.10 15.07 11.09
C PRO A 98 -23.70 13.97 10.21
N LYS A 99 -23.70 12.75 10.75
CA LYS A 99 -24.54 11.62 10.34
C LYS A 99 -25.97 12.12 10.07
N PRO A 100 -26.64 11.66 8.99
CA PRO A 100 -28.05 11.95 8.80
C PRO A 100 -28.83 11.46 10.03
N LYS A 101 -29.66 12.35 10.59
CA LYS A 101 -30.55 12.03 11.71
C LYS A 101 -31.44 10.85 11.32
N PRO A 102 -31.58 9.80 12.16
CA PRO A 102 -32.59 8.78 11.94
C PRO A 102 -33.96 9.46 12.08
N SER A 103 -34.77 9.44 11.04
CA SER A 103 -36.21 9.64 11.17
C SER A 103 -36.75 8.44 11.94
N GLU A 104 -37.15 8.67 13.19
CA GLU A 104 -37.90 7.73 14.00
C GLU A 104 -39.30 7.56 13.40
N ASP A 105 -39.49 6.50 12.62
CA ASP A 105 -40.77 5.81 12.49
C ASP A 105 -40.50 4.30 12.32
N ALA A 106 -40.76 3.58 13.42
CA ALA A 106 -41.11 2.17 13.56
C ALA A 106 -40.21 1.06 12.93
N GLY A 107 -39.67 0.18 13.80
CA GLY A 107 -39.42 -1.22 13.43
C GLY A 107 -38.15 -1.91 13.93
N ALA A 108 -37.52 -1.48 15.02
CA ALA A 108 -36.33 -2.15 15.58
C ALA A 108 -36.70 -3.23 16.62
N SER A 109 -36.95 -4.48 16.20
CA SER A 109 -36.76 -5.68 17.05
C SER A 109 -36.81 -7.05 16.32
N ALA A 110 -36.25 -7.16 15.10
CA ALA A 110 -36.08 -8.49 14.46
C ALA A 110 -34.80 -8.67 13.60
N ALA A 111 -34.00 -7.62 13.39
CA ALA A 111 -32.93 -7.63 12.38
C ALA A 111 -31.57 -8.21 12.84
N ALA A 112 -31.31 -8.27 14.15
CA ALA A 112 -30.01 -8.73 14.67
C ALA A 112 -29.81 -10.26 14.54
N ALA A 113 -30.88 -11.04 14.74
CA ALA A 113 -30.84 -12.49 14.57
C ALA A 113 -30.76 -12.90 13.08
N THR A 114 -31.38 -12.12 12.19
CA THR A 114 -31.35 -12.38 10.73
C THR A 114 -29.99 -12.02 10.11
N ALA A 115 -29.28 -11.02 10.63
CA ALA A 115 -27.97 -10.63 10.13
C ALA A 115 -26.88 -11.67 10.46
N ALA A 116 -26.88 -12.22 11.68
CA ALA A 116 -25.96 -13.30 12.05
C ALA A 116 -26.25 -14.58 11.24
N ALA A 117 -27.54 -14.92 11.06
CA ALA A 117 -27.93 -16.06 10.22
C ALA A 117 -27.63 -15.85 8.73
N ALA A 118 -27.63 -14.61 8.23
CA ALA A 118 -27.24 -14.29 6.86
C ALA A 118 -25.73 -14.39 6.64
N ALA A 119 -24.93 -13.96 7.62
CA ALA A 119 -23.47 -14.09 7.57
C ALA A 119 -23.02 -15.55 7.60
N GLU A 120 -23.65 -16.40 8.43
CA GLU A 120 -23.39 -17.85 8.47
C GLU A 120 -23.78 -18.53 7.15
N ARG A 121 -24.89 -18.12 6.51
CA ARG A 121 -25.28 -18.64 5.19
C ARG A 121 -24.32 -18.24 4.08
N LEU A 122 -23.79 -17.01 4.12
CA LEU A 122 -22.81 -16.54 3.12
C LEU A 122 -21.47 -17.28 3.27
N LYS A 123 -21.08 -17.58 4.52
CA LYS A 123 -19.89 -18.37 4.82
C LYS A 123 -20.06 -19.82 4.39
N ALA A 124 -21.20 -20.44 4.66
CA ALA A 124 -21.52 -21.79 4.19
C ALA A 124 -21.53 -21.88 2.65
N ALA A 125 -22.13 -20.89 1.96
CA ALA A 125 -22.13 -20.83 0.50
C ALA A 125 -20.71 -20.66 -0.08
N HIS A 126 -19.86 -19.86 0.57
CA HIS A 126 -18.46 -19.71 0.16
C HIS A 126 -17.66 -21.00 0.34
N ASP A 127 -17.89 -21.73 1.44
CA ASP A 127 -17.21 -23.01 1.69
C ASP A 127 -17.71 -24.10 0.71
N GLU A 128 -18.99 -24.11 0.36
CA GLU A 128 -19.54 -25.01 -0.66
C GLU A 128 -18.94 -24.76 -2.05
N VAL A 129 -18.86 -23.50 -2.48
CA VAL A 129 -18.19 -23.12 -3.73
C VAL A 129 -16.70 -23.52 -3.71
N ARG A 130 -16.04 -23.37 -2.57
CA ARG A 130 -14.63 -23.74 -2.38
C ARG A 130 -14.43 -25.26 -2.50
N GLU A 131 -15.31 -26.08 -1.94
CA GLU A 131 -15.24 -27.54 -2.08
C GLU A 131 -15.56 -27.98 -3.51
N ALA A 132 -16.59 -27.41 -4.15
CA ALA A 132 -16.90 -27.67 -5.55
C ALA A 132 -15.73 -27.33 -6.49
N LEU A 133 -14.96 -26.28 -6.16
CA LEU A 133 -13.74 -25.91 -6.88
C LEU A 133 -12.58 -26.91 -6.67
N LYS A 134 -12.55 -27.67 -5.58
CA LYS A 134 -11.54 -28.73 -5.37
C LYS A 134 -11.82 -29.95 -6.26
N ASP A 135 -13.08 -30.28 -6.47
CA ASP A 135 -13.49 -31.38 -7.35
C ASP A 135 -13.42 -30.99 -8.83
N ALA A 136 -13.47 -29.68 -9.12
CA ALA A 136 -13.25 -29.11 -10.44
C ALA A 136 -11.75 -28.99 -10.83
N ALA A 137 -10.84 -29.51 -10.00
CA ALA A 137 -9.42 -29.59 -10.31
C ALA A 137 -9.16 -30.69 -11.36
N TRP A 138 -9.32 -30.31 -12.64
CA TRP A 138 -8.75 -30.95 -13.82
C TRP A 138 -9.07 -32.44 -14.02
N THR A 139 -10.16 -32.69 -14.76
CA THR A 139 -10.18 -33.76 -15.78
C THR A 139 -10.02 -33.14 -17.15
#